data_AF-A0A4Y7S858-F1
#
_entry.id   AF-A0A4Y7S858-F1
#
_cell.length_a   1.000
_cell.length_b   1.000
_cell.length_c   1.000
_cell.angle_alpha   90.00
_cell.angle_beta   90.00
_cell.angle_gamma   90.00
#
_symmetry.space_group_name_H-M   'P 1'
#
loop_
_entity.id
_entity.type
_entity.pdbx_description
1 polymer ?
#
loop_
_entity_poly.entity_id
_entity_poly.type
_entity_poly.pdbx_seq_one_letter_code
_entity_poly.pdbx_strand_id
1 'polypeptide(L)'
;MKSLIKFFRHFTSDQRGMALILVAAGMAAFTGFMALVTDIGLLALNKQRLVNAVDAAVLAGVHELPVNPEQARVVAVNYALQNGVSPVDTLVGTYLGRSNTKLTVAATRQVDFIFARLLGFNSGAVSASATAGLSGVSALNGAAPLAISERPFEFGVSYTLKVGANSDDPPLGPGTFGALSLGGSGASNYEDNLKYGYKGTLHVGDVVNTETGNMSNPTMRAVDYRLGLCTHYPACTPTHFDPGCPRILLIPVYRENYEANGQIKNITISGFAAFLVDHVAGQGTESNIYGSFIRLVADGETSSGQADYGLLGAKLIE
;
A
#
# COMPACT_ATOMS: atom_id res chain seq x y z
N MET A 1 -40.12 -67.67 -7.22
CA MET A 1 -40.78 -66.35 -7.39
C MET A 1 -41.95 -66.08 -6.45
N LYS A 2 -42.88 -67.02 -6.17
CA LYS A 2 -44.05 -66.76 -5.28
C LYS A 2 -43.71 -66.49 -3.79
N SER A 3 -42.53 -66.93 -3.31
CA SER A 3 -42.07 -66.70 -1.93
C SER A 3 -41.55 -65.26 -1.71
N LEU A 4 -40.81 -64.69 -2.68
CA LEU A 4 -40.33 -63.30 -2.65
C LEU A 4 -41.47 -62.27 -2.65
N ILE A 5 -42.55 -62.55 -3.38
CA ILE A 5 -43.74 -61.69 -3.44
C ILE A 5 -44.52 -61.74 -2.11
N LYS A 6 -44.59 -62.89 -1.43
CA LYS A 6 -45.19 -63.00 -0.09
C LYS A 6 -44.36 -62.30 0.97
N PHE A 7 -43.02 -62.34 0.86
CA PHE A 7 -42.11 -61.65 1.78
C PHE A 7 -42.28 -60.13 1.69
N PHE A 8 -42.34 -59.58 0.47
CA PHE A 8 -42.62 -58.15 0.25
C PHE A 8 -44.01 -57.74 0.75
N ARG A 9 -45.03 -58.59 0.59
CA ARG A 9 -46.42 -58.30 1.00
C ARG A 9 -46.65 -58.40 2.52
N HIS A 10 -45.80 -59.11 3.25
CA HIS A 10 -45.82 -59.13 4.72
C HIS A 10 -45.10 -57.90 5.30
N PHE A 11 -44.08 -57.38 4.61
CA PHE A 11 -43.37 -56.15 5.01
C PHE A 11 -44.24 -54.89 4.94
N THR A 12 -45.24 -54.86 4.05
CA THR A 12 -46.15 -53.71 3.87
C THR A 12 -47.37 -53.72 4.80
N SER A 13 -47.54 -54.77 5.61
CA SER A 13 -48.73 -54.97 6.48
C SER A 13 -48.43 -54.73 7.97
N ASP A 14 -47.19 -54.40 8.31
CA ASP A 14 -46.70 -54.32 9.68
C ASP A 14 -46.23 -52.89 9.95
N GLN A 15 -46.57 -52.28 11.09
CA GLN A 15 -46.20 -50.88 11.40
C GLN A 15 -44.67 -50.65 11.36
N ARG A 16 -43.90 -51.73 11.42
CA ARG A 16 -42.44 -51.79 11.22
C ARG A 16 -42.00 -51.35 9.82
N GLY A 17 -42.79 -51.61 8.77
CA GLY A 17 -42.47 -51.21 7.39
C GLY A 17 -42.61 -49.70 7.15
N MET A 18 -43.64 -49.09 7.72
CA MET A 18 -43.83 -47.64 7.68
C MET A 18 -42.75 -46.91 8.49
N ALA A 19 -42.39 -47.44 9.66
CA ALA A 19 -41.28 -46.91 10.46
C ALA A 19 -39.95 -46.90 9.68
N LEU A 20 -39.65 -47.96 8.93
CA LEU A 20 -38.46 -48.03 8.08
C LEU A 20 -38.42 -46.91 7.04
N ILE A 21 -39.54 -46.67 6.34
CA ILE A 21 -39.63 -45.63 5.30
C ILE A 21 -39.43 -44.25 5.93
N LEU A 22 -40.06 -43.99 7.08
CA LEU A 22 -40.01 -42.70 7.76
C LEU A 22 -38.62 -42.42 8.34
N VAL A 23 -37.94 -43.43 8.89
CA VAL A 23 -36.55 -43.34 9.32
C VAL A 23 -35.61 -43.11 8.14
N ALA A 24 -35.78 -43.83 7.03
CA ALA A 24 -34.96 -43.64 5.83
C ALA A 24 -35.13 -42.23 5.24
N ALA A 25 -36.38 -41.74 5.15
CA ALA A 25 -36.66 -40.38 4.72
C ALA A 25 -36.08 -39.33 5.68
N GLY A 26 -36.19 -39.55 6.98
CA GLY A 26 -35.61 -38.70 8.01
C GLY A 26 -34.07 -38.65 7.92
N MET A 27 -33.41 -39.80 7.79
CA MET A 27 -31.95 -39.87 7.63
C MET A 27 -31.48 -39.16 6.36
N ALA A 28 -32.20 -39.33 5.25
CA ALA A 28 -31.91 -38.61 4.02
C ALA A 28 -32.06 -37.09 4.20
N ALA A 29 -33.14 -36.63 4.85
CA ALA A 29 -33.35 -35.23 5.15
C ALA A 29 -32.26 -34.64 6.06
N PHE A 30 -31.90 -35.33 7.15
CA PHE A 30 -30.83 -34.91 8.05
C PHE A 30 -29.47 -34.86 7.35
N THR A 31 -29.17 -35.84 6.49
CA THR A 31 -27.93 -35.83 5.69
C THR A 31 -27.91 -34.65 4.72
N GLY A 32 -29.05 -34.34 4.09
CA GLY A 32 -29.20 -33.15 3.25
C GLY A 32 -28.93 -31.85 4.00
N PHE A 33 -29.47 -31.71 5.21
CA PHE A 33 -29.20 -30.53 6.05
C PHE A 33 -27.73 -30.47 6.51
N MET A 34 -27.12 -31.60 6.87
CA MET A 34 -25.70 -31.65 7.23
C MET A 34 -24.80 -31.26 6.06
N ALA A 35 -25.09 -31.76 4.86
CA ALA A 35 -24.41 -31.35 3.63
C ALA A 35 -24.53 -29.85 3.40
N LEU A 36 -25.75 -29.31 3.49
CA LEU A 36 -25.97 -27.88 3.31
C LEU A 36 -25.17 -27.04 4.32
N VAL A 37 -25.21 -27.39 5.60
CA VAL A 37 -24.51 -26.60 6.64
C VAL A 37 -22.99 -26.74 6.54
N THR A 38 -22.49 -27.96 6.42
CA THR A 38 -21.04 -28.22 6.47
C THR A 38 -20.33 -27.89 5.17
N ASP A 39 -20.87 -28.30 4.02
CA ASP A 39 -20.21 -28.12 2.73
C ASP A 39 -20.29 -26.67 2.24
N ILE A 40 -21.43 -26.00 2.43
CA ILE A 40 -21.52 -24.56 2.14
C ILE A 40 -20.63 -23.77 3.11
N GLY A 41 -20.60 -24.15 4.39
CA GLY A 41 -19.68 -23.56 5.36
C GLY A 41 -18.22 -23.70 4.93
N LEU A 42 -17.83 -24.87 4.43
CA LEU A 42 -16.49 -25.14 3.93
C LEU A 42 -16.16 -24.33 2.66
N LEU A 43 -17.11 -24.18 1.74
CA LEU A 43 -16.96 -23.33 0.54
C LEU A 43 -16.80 -21.86 0.93
N ALA A 44 -17.65 -21.34 1.81
CA ALA A 44 -17.61 -19.95 2.26
C ALA A 44 -16.27 -19.63 2.95
N LEU A 45 -15.80 -20.52 3.82
CA LEU A 45 -14.51 -20.38 4.49
C LEU A 45 -13.33 -20.39 3.51
N ASN A 46 -13.34 -21.30 2.52
CA ASN A 46 -12.30 -21.33 1.48
C ASN A 46 -12.35 -20.10 0.56
N LYS A 47 -13.55 -19.61 0.24
CA LYS A 47 -13.73 -18.37 -0.53
C LYS A 47 -13.14 -17.18 0.22
N GLN A 48 -13.40 -17.03 1.52
CA GLN A 48 -12.84 -15.95 2.33
C GLN A 48 -11.31 -16.04 2.42
N ARG A 49 -10.75 -17.24 2.61
CA ARG A 49 -9.30 -17.45 2.60
C ARG A 49 -8.66 -17.07 1.26
N LEU A 50 -9.32 -17.42 0.15
CA LEU A 50 -8.85 -17.04 -1.19
C LEU A 50 -8.85 -15.52 -1.38
N VAL A 51 -9.92 -14.82 -1.01
CA VAL A 51 -10.02 -13.35 -1.11
C VAL A 51 -8.87 -12.69 -0.34
N ASN A 52 -8.70 -13.02 0.94
CA ASN A 52 -7.62 -12.46 1.75
C ASN A 52 -6.23 -12.73 1.17
N ALA A 53 -6.03 -13.92 0.58
CA ALA A 53 -4.75 -14.29 -0.01
C ALA A 53 -4.45 -13.50 -1.30
N VAL A 54 -5.44 -13.31 -2.18
CA VAL A 54 -5.24 -12.52 -3.41
C VAL A 54 -5.09 -11.03 -3.09
N ASP A 55 -5.82 -10.49 -2.11
CA ASP A 55 -5.67 -9.10 -1.65
C ASP A 55 -4.24 -8.84 -1.15
N ALA A 56 -3.74 -9.71 -0.28
CA ALA A 56 -2.39 -9.63 0.26
C ALA A 56 -1.33 -9.76 -0.84
N ALA A 57 -1.52 -10.69 -1.78
CA ALA A 57 -0.61 -10.90 -2.90
C ALA A 57 -0.50 -9.67 -3.80
N VAL A 58 -1.64 -9.07 -4.14
CA VAL A 58 -1.70 -7.90 -5.01
C VAL A 58 -1.11 -6.67 -4.33
N LEU A 59 -1.46 -6.43 -3.05
CA LEU A 59 -0.89 -5.32 -2.29
C LEU A 59 0.61 -5.46 -2.11
N ALA A 60 1.14 -6.67 -1.89
CA ALA A 60 2.58 -6.87 -1.79
C ALA A 60 3.30 -6.64 -3.13
N GLY A 61 2.76 -7.18 -4.23
CA GLY A 61 3.41 -7.08 -5.54
C GLY A 61 3.34 -5.69 -6.16
N VAL A 62 2.29 -4.90 -5.88
CA VAL A 62 2.08 -3.61 -6.55
C VAL A 62 3.16 -2.56 -6.20
N HIS A 63 3.90 -2.72 -5.10
CA HIS A 63 4.99 -1.80 -4.73
C HIS A 63 6.19 -1.84 -5.71
N GLU A 64 6.35 -2.93 -6.46
CA GLU A 64 7.40 -3.05 -7.49
C GLU A 64 7.05 -2.27 -8.77
N LEU A 65 5.79 -1.87 -8.91
CA LEU A 65 5.32 -1.06 -10.03
C LEU A 65 5.59 0.43 -9.80
N PRO A 66 5.75 1.24 -10.87
CA PRO A 66 5.80 0.85 -12.29
C PRO A 66 7.19 0.39 -12.76
N VAL A 67 8.20 0.38 -11.88
CA VAL A 67 9.61 0.22 -12.25
C VAL A 67 9.92 -1.20 -12.74
N ASN A 68 9.45 -2.22 -12.02
CA ASN A 68 9.77 -3.62 -12.28
C ASN A 68 8.50 -4.50 -12.39
N PRO A 69 7.79 -4.50 -13.54
CA PRO A 69 6.58 -5.32 -13.73
C PRO A 69 6.78 -6.82 -13.52
N GLU A 70 7.93 -7.36 -13.90
CA GLU A 70 8.24 -8.78 -13.70
C GLU A 70 8.46 -9.10 -12.22
N GLN A 71 9.16 -8.23 -11.50
CA GLN A 71 9.34 -8.38 -10.05
C GLN A 71 8.00 -8.28 -9.32
N ALA A 72 7.10 -7.39 -9.75
CA ALA A 72 5.74 -7.28 -9.21
C ALA A 72 4.98 -8.61 -9.29
N ARG A 73 5.10 -9.30 -10.43
CA ARG A 73 4.49 -10.64 -10.63
C ARG A 73 5.10 -11.67 -9.69
N VAL A 74 6.43 -11.71 -9.61
CA VAL A 74 7.16 -12.66 -8.74
C VAL A 74 6.80 -12.46 -7.27
N VAL A 75 6.81 -11.22 -6.78
CA VAL A 75 6.45 -10.88 -5.39
C VAL A 75 5.00 -11.25 -5.11
N ALA A 76 4.06 -10.91 -6.01
CA ALA A 76 2.66 -11.28 -5.84
C ALA A 76 2.45 -12.80 -5.78
N VAL A 77 3.09 -13.56 -6.67
CA VAL A 77 3.01 -15.03 -6.68
C VAL A 77 3.59 -15.60 -5.39
N ASN A 78 4.75 -15.12 -4.93
CA ASN A 78 5.37 -15.57 -3.69
C ASN A 78 4.47 -15.32 -2.48
N TYR A 79 3.85 -14.13 -2.38
CA TYR A 79 2.91 -13.82 -1.30
C TYR A 79 1.65 -14.69 -1.37
N ALA A 80 1.10 -14.96 -2.55
CA ALA A 80 -0.03 -15.87 -2.71
C ALA A 80 0.31 -17.29 -2.23
N LEU A 81 1.50 -17.80 -2.61
CA LEU A 81 1.98 -19.12 -2.21
C LEU A 81 2.21 -19.21 -0.69
N GLN A 82 2.75 -18.17 -0.06
CA GLN A 82 2.88 -18.10 1.40
C GLN A 82 1.52 -18.11 2.11
N ASN A 83 0.47 -17.61 1.45
CA ASN A 83 -0.92 -17.70 1.92
C ASN A 83 -1.61 -19.02 1.50
N GLY A 84 -0.86 -20.00 0.98
CA GLY A 84 -1.34 -21.34 0.61
C GLY A 84 -2.20 -21.35 -0.66
N VAL A 85 -2.07 -20.35 -1.52
CA VAL A 85 -2.84 -20.20 -2.74
C VAL A 85 -1.90 -20.18 -3.94
N SER A 86 -2.17 -21.02 -4.94
CA SER A 86 -1.50 -20.93 -6.23
C SER A 86 -2.30 -20.00 -7.14
N PRO A 87 -1.75 -18.86 -7.56
CA PRO A 87 -2.39 -18.02 -8.56
C PRO A 87 -2.60 -18.79 -9.87
N VAL A 88 -3.70 -18.50 -10.54
CA VAL A 88 -3.97 -18.95 -11.91
C VAL A 88 -3.51 -17.87 -12.89
N ASP A 89 -3.79 -16.61 -12.56
CA ASP A 89 -3.38 -15.46 -13.35
C ASP A 89 -2.77 -14.38 -12.46
N THR A 90 -1.77 -13.69 -12.99
CA THR A 90 -1.21 -12.46 -12.44
C THR A 90 -0.98 -11.53 -13.60
N LEU A 91 -1.63 -10.38 -13.64
CA LEU A 91 -1.67 -9.49 -14.80
C LEU A 91 -1.26 -8.07 -14.38
N VAL A 92 -0.23 -7.55 -15.03
CA VAL A 92 0.12 -6.13 -14.95
C VAL A 92 -0.60 -5.38 -16.06
N GLY A 93 -1.14 -4.20 -15.74
CA GLY A 93 -1.88 -3.39 -16.69
C GLY A 93 -1.78 -1.89 -16.43
N THR A 94 -2.68 -1.16 -17.07
CA THR A 94 -2.77 0.30 -17.02
C THR A 94 -3.82 0.73 -16.01
N TYR A 95 -3.51 1.71 -15.17
CA TYR A 95 -4.47 2.38 -14.29
C TYR A 95 -4.34 3.90 -14.42
N LEU A 96 -5.47 4.60 -14.51
CA LEU A 96 -5.54 6.06 -14.70
C LEU A 96 -4.69 6.56 -15.89
N GLY A 97 -4.74 5.84 -17.01
CA GLY A 97 -3.99 6.18 -18.23
C GLY A 97 -2.48 5.94 -18.16
N ARG A 98 -1.96 5.41 -17.05
CA ARG A 98 -0.53 5.12 -16.83
C ARG A 98 -0.27 3.63 -16.98
N SER A 99 0.72 3.26 -17.79
CA SER A 99 1.12 1.86 -17.96
C SER A 99 1.82 1.35 -16.69
N ASN A 100 1.71 0.05 -16.45
CA ASN A 100 2.36 -0.63 -15.33
C ASN A 100 1.98 -0.03 -13.95
N THR A 101 0.75 0.42 -13.78
CA THR A 101 0.24 0.95 -12.49
C THR A 101 -0.95 0.16 -11.97
N LYS A 102 -1.31 -0.94 -12.63
CA LYS A 102 -2.35 -1.90 -12.22
C LYS A 102 -1.73 -3.27 -12.04
N LEU A 103 -2.05 -3.96 -10.95
CA LEU A 103 -1.74 -5.37 -10.75
C LEU A 103 -3.01 -6.12 -10.36
N THR A 104 -3.30 -7.21 -11.06
CA THR A 104 -4.42 -8.11 -10.78
C THR A 104 -3.89 -9.51 -10.50
N VAL A 105 -4.36 -10.17 -9.44
CA VAL A 105 -4.07 -11.59 -9.15
C VAL A 105 -5.39 -12.32 -9.04
N ALA A 106 -5.50 -13.44 -9.73
CA ALA A 106 -6.65 -14.34 -9.64
C ALA A 106 -6.20 -15.75 -9.26
N ALA A 107 -6.99 -16.42 -8.44
CA ALA A 107 -6.73 -17.78 -7.99
C ALA A 107 -8.02 -18.60 -7.90
N THR A 108 -7.88 -19.91 -8.09
CA THR A 108 -8.98 -20.88 -7.97
C THR A 108 -8.54 -22.06 -7.11
N ARG A 109 -9.44 -22.54 -6.25
CA ARG A 109 -9.24 -23.73 -5.42
C ARG A 109 -10.41 -24.69 -5.59
N GLN A 110 -10.10 -25.97 -5.74
CA GLN A 110 -11.08 -27.05 -5.64
C GLN A 110 -11.24 -27.46 -4.18
N VAL A 111 -12.49 -27.56 -3.72
CA VAL A 111 -12.84 -27.94 -2.35
C VAL A 111 -13.65 -29.22 -2.41
N ASP A 112 -13.11 -30.29 -1.84
CA ASP A 112 -13.82 -31.55 -1.73
C ASP A 112 -14.91 -31.46 -0.68
N PHE A 113 -16.10 -31.96 -1.01
CA PHE A 113 -17.22 -32.02 -0.08
C PHE A 113 -17.09 -33.19 0.90
N ILE A 114 -17.75 -33.08 2.04
CA ILE A 114 -17.80 -34.10 3.09
C ILE A 114 -19.12 -34.87 2.99
N PHE A 115 -20.26 -34.20 3.18
CA PHE A 115 -21.56 -34.86 3.25
C PHE A 115 -22.32 -34.82 1.92
N ALA A 116 -22.14 -33.77 1.11
CA ALA A 116 -22.74 -33.66 -0.22
C ALA A 116 -22.28 -34.79 -1.16
N ARG A 117 -21.15 -35.46 -0.86
CA ARG A 117 -20.70 -36.68 -1.57
C ARG A 117 -21.71 -37.80 -1.51
N LEU A 118 -22.45 -37.93 -0.40
CA LEU A 118 -23.52 -38.92 -0.24
C LEU A 118 -24.71 -38.66 -1.18
N LEU A 119 -24.85 -37.41 -1.64
CA LEU A 119 -25.87 -36.98 -2.60
C LEU A 119 -25.35 -36.93 -4.05
N GLY A 120 -24.09 -37.36 -4.28
CA GLY A 120 -23.47 -37.39 -5.60
C GLY A 120 -22.61 -36.17 -5.96
N PHE A 121 -22.44 -35.20 -5.07
CA PHE A 121 -21.61 -34.01 -5.30
C PHE A 121 -20.22 -34.22 -4.68
N ASN A 122 -19.17 -34.32 -5.51
CA ASN A 122 -17.83 -34.65 -5.03
C ASN A 122 -17.03 -33.43 -4.54
N SER A 123 -17.13 -32.30 -5.24
CA SER A 123 -16.35 -31.10 -4.96
C SER A 123 -17.01 -29.86 -5.57
N GLY A 124 -16.51 -28.68 -5.18
CA GLY A 124 -16.87 -27.39 -5.77
C GLY A 124 -15.66 -26.49 -5.96
N ALA A 125 -15.66 -25.72 -7.05
CA ALA A 125 -14.63 -24.73 -7.33
C ALA A 125 -14.97 -23.39 -6.67
N VAL A 126 -13.99 -22.78 -6.00
CA VAL A 126 -14.06 -21.40 -5.51
C VAL A 126 -12.94 -20.58 -6.13
N SER A 127 -13.28 -19.39 -6.61
CA SER A 127 -12.32 -18.47 -7.24
C SER A 127 -12.36 -17.11 -6.57
N ALA A 128 -11.24 -16.41 -6.54
CA ALA A 128 -11.16 -15.01 -6.12
C ALA A 128 -10.20 -14.26 -7.04
N SER A 129 -10.43 -12.96 -7.17
CA SER A 129 -9.57 -12.03 -7.90
C SER A 129 -9.50 -10.75 -7.09
N ALA A 130 -8.34 -10.13 -7.08
CA ALA A 130 -8.12 -8.82 -6.49
C ALA A 130 -7.27 -7.97 -7.44
N THR A 131 -7.46 -6.66 -7.37
CA THR A 131 -6.71 -5.68 -8.17
C THR A 131 -6.27 -4.51 -7.31
N ALA A 132 -5.00 -4.12 -7.41
CA ALA A 132 -4.50 -2.86 -6.88
C ALA A 132 -4.06 -1.92 -8.00
N GLY A 133 -4.25 -0.64 -7.75
CA GLY A 133 -3.78 0.46 -8.57
C GLY A 133 -2.82 1.35 -7.81
N LEU A 134 -1.91 1.99 -8.55
CA LEU A 134 -1.09 3.07 -8.04
C LEU A 134 -1.70 4.44 -8.42
N SER A 135 -1.86 5.29 -7.42
CA SER A 135 -2.37 6.66 -7.56
C SER A 135 -1.52 7.64 -6.76
N GLY A 136 -1.66 8.94 -7.08
CA GLY A 136 -0.97 9.98 -6.31
C GLY A 136 -1.42 9.99 -4.86
N VAL A 137 -0.48 10.24 -3.95
CA VAL A 137 -0.75 10.32 -2.51
C VAL A 137 -1.45 11.63 -2.18
N SER A 138 -2.64 11.55 -1.59
CA SER A 138 -3.45 12.68 -1.14
C SER A 138 -3.29 13.00 0.35
N ALA A 139 -2.81 12.04 1.15
CA ALA A 139 -2.44 12.30 2.54
C ALA A 139 -1.31 11.37 2.99
N LEU A 140 -0.36 11.88 3.78
CA LEU A 140 0.75 11.09 4.30
C LEU A 140 1.16 11.46 5.71
N ASN A 141 1.69 10.46 6.41
CA ASN A 141 2.37 10.59 7.69
C ASN A 141 3.88 10.55 7.48
N GLY A 142 4.64 11.18 8.39
CA GLY A 142 6.11 11.12 8.35
C GLY A 142 6.76 12.11 7.37
N ALA A 143 6.03 13.14 6.94
CA ALA A 143 6.58 14.21 6.12
C ALA A 143 7.78 14.88 6.83
N ALA A 144 8.83 15.16 6.06
CA ALA A 144 9.90 16.04 6.51
C ALA A 144 9.38 17.49 6.59
N PRO A 145 9.89 18.32 7.50
CA PRO A 145 9.51 19.73 7.65
C PRO A 145 10.20 20.59 6.59
N LEU A 146 10.15 20.15 5.33
CA LEU A 146 10.72 20.83 4.17
C LEU A 146 9.63 21.01 3.11
N ALA A 147 9.83 21.93 2.18
CA ALA A 147 8.93 22.10 1.04
C ALA A 147 9.72 22.34 -0.25
N ILE A 148 9.19 21.83 -1.36
CA ILE A 148 9.75 22.06 -2.68
C ILE A 148 8.68 22.58 -3.64
N SER A 149 9.03 23.57 -4.46
CA SER A 149 8.09 24.13 -5.43
C SER A 149 7.80 23.15 -6.55
N GLU A 150 6.55 23.12 -6.98
CA GLU A 150 6.05 22.34 -8.10
C GLU A 150 6.86 22.63 -9.37
N ARG A 151 7.44 21.57 -9.94
CA ARG A 151 8.23 21.61 -11.18
C ARG A 151 8.28 20.20 -11.80
N PRO A 152 8.63 20.06 -13.09
CA PRO A 152 8.89 18.75 -13.67
C PRO A 152 10.18 18.15 -13.07
N PHE A 153 10.03 17.21 -12.12
CA PHE A 153 11.15 16.51 -11.51
C PHE A 153 11.64 15.35 -12.38
N GLU A 154 12.95 15.14 -12.41
CA GLU A 154 13.63 14.07 -13.14
C GLU A 154 14.19 13.03 -12.16
N PHE A 155 13.83 11.76 -12.36
CA PHE A 155 14.27 10.68 -11.46
C PHE A 155 15.79 10.51 -11.49
N GLY A 156 16.39 10.36 -10.32
CA GLY A 156 17.83 10.22 -10.13
C GLY A 156 18.61 11.54 -10.12
N VAL A 157 17.95 12.68 -10.41
CA VAL A 157 18.60 13.99 -10.38
C VAL A 157 18.60 14.56 -8.96
N SER A 158 19.72 15.17 -8.56
CA SER A 158 19.90 15.82 -7.26
C SER A 158 19.31 17.23 -7.25
N TYR A 159 18.53 17.54 -6.22
CA TYR A 159 17.91 18.83 -5.98
C TYR A 159 18.32 19.38 -4.61
N THR A 160 18.36 20.71 -4.51
CA THR A 160 18.54 21.41 -3.24
C THR A 160 17.21 21.47 -2.50
N LEU A 161 17.10 20.72 -1.39
CA LEU A 161 15.88 20.58 -0.59
C LEU A 161 15.73 21.67 0.48
N LYS A 162 16.86 22.27 0.86
CA LYS A 162 16.96 23.39 1.80
C LYS A 162 18.19 24.20 1.42
N VAL A 163 18.13 25.52 1.60
CA VAL A 163 19.27 26.42 1.39
C VAL A 163 19.78 27.05 2.69
N GLY A 164 21.01 27.53 2.69
CA GLY A 164 21.62 28.31 3.78
C GLY A 164 21.22 29.79 3.80
N ALA A 165 21.71 30.51 4.81
CA ALA A 165 21.54 31.96 4.98
C ALA A 165 22.16 32.81 3.86
N ASN A 166 23.19 32.30 3.19
CA ASN A 166 23.90 32.99 2.10
C ASN A 166 23.31 32.71 0.70
N SER A 167 22.10 32.14 0.62
CA SER A 167 21.46 31.88 -0.67
C SER A 167 20.93 33.17 -1.27
N ASP A 168 21.33 33.48 -2.51
CA ASP A 168 20.84 34.65 -3.25
C ASP A 168 19.35 34.54 -3.63
N ASP A 169 18.83 33.32 -3.72
CA ASP A 169 17.43 33.04 -4.07
C ASP A 169 16.83 31.91 -3.20
N PRO A 170 16.36 32.23 -1.98
CA PRO A 170 15.73 31.24 -1.11
C PRO A 170 14.30 30.88 -1.59
N PRO A 171 13.96 29.58 -1.72
CA PRO A 171 12.75 29.12 -2.41
C PRO A 171 11.42 29.52 -1.75
N LEU A 172 11.43 29.96 -0.49
CA LEU A 172 10.23 30.40 0.24
C LEU A 172 10.30 31.90 0.60
N GLY A 173 11.17 32.64 -0.09
CA GLY A 173 11.51 34.01 0.22
C GLY A 173 12.55 34.15 1.33
N PRO A 174 12.97 35.39 1.64
CA PRO A 174 14.03 35.64 2.61
C PRO A 174 13.72 35.04 3.98
N GLY A 175 14.69 34.33 4.59
CA GLY A 175 14.60 33.90 5.99
C GLY A 175 13.84 32.58 6.26
N THR A 176 13.22 31.96 5.26
CA THR A 176 12.41 30.72 5.41
C THR A 176 13.10 29.47 4.86
N PHE A 177 14.19 29.62 4.08
CA PHE A 177 15.19 28.59 3.73
C PHE A 177 14.73 27.22 3.22
N GLY A 178 13.44 27.03 2.94
CA GLY A 178 12.82 25.76 2.55
C GLY A 178 12.16 24.98 3.71
N ALA A 179 12.03 25.54 4.91
CA ALA A 179 11.53 24.85 6.09
C ALA A 179 10.04 25.11 6.40
N LEU A 180 9.36 24.12 6.99
CA LEU A 180 7.95 24.18 7.40
C LEU A 180 7.78 24.03 8.91
N SER A 181 6.75 24.71 9.43
CA SER A 181 6.33 24.64 10.82
C SER A 181 5.26 23.54 10.98
N LEU A 182 5.69 22.32 11.31
CA LEU A 182 4.81 21.15 11.42
C LEU A 182 4.56 20.80 12.90
N GLY A 183 3.32 20.96 13.38
CA GLY A 183 2.94 20.69 14.77
C GLY A 183 3.49 21.70 15.80
N GLY A 184 4.16 22.75 15.34
CA GLY A 184 4.76 23.80 16.18
C GLY A 184 5.98 24.44 15.51
N SER A 185 6.41 25.59 16.03
CA SER A 185 7.61 26.29 15.57
C SER A 185 8.83 26.00 16.45
N GLY A 186 10.01 26.38 15.97
CA GLY A 186 11.26 26.30 16.69
C GLY A 186 12.20 25.19 16.20
N ALA A 187 13.50 25.46 16.36
CA ALA A 187 14.59 24.62 15.87
C ALA A 187 14.58 23.18 16.39
N SER A 188 14.12 22.95 17.64
CA SER A 188 14.03 21.60 18.21
C SER A 188 12.94 20.78 17.54
N ASN A 189 11.75 21.38 17.34
CA ASN A 189 10.63 20.70 16.67
C ASN A 189 10.97 20.40 15.20
N TYR A 190 11.63 21.36 14.52
CA TYR A 190 12.17 21.14 13.19
C TYR A 190 13.15 19.96 13.15
N GLU A 191 14.10 19.89 14.09
CA GLU A 191 15.07 18.79 14.15
C GLU A 191 14.40 17.43 14.33
N ASP A 192 13.44 17.33 15.26
CA ASP A 192 12.73 16.08 15.55
C ASP A 192 11.88 15.63 14.35
N ASN A 193 11.15 16.55 13.72
CA ASN A 193 10.40 16.25 12.50
C ASN A 193 11.33 15.84 11.35
N LEU A 194 12.50 16.48 11.22
CA LEU A 194 13.46 16.11 10.19
C LEU A 194 14.12 14.76 10.47
N LYS A 195 14.33 14.36 11.74
CA LYS A 195 14.86 13.03 12.11
C LYS A 195 13.85 11.90 11.97
N TYR A 196 12.60 12.12 12.38
CA TYR A 196 11.63 11.05 12.61
C TYR A 196 10.38 11.13 11.74
N GLY A 197 10.29 12.17 10.91
CA GLY A 197 9.06 12.52 10.19
C GLY A 197 8.01 13.10 11.12
N TYR A 198 7.23 14.05 10.61
CA TYR A 198 6.09 14.61 11.32
C TYR A 198 5.05 13.54 11.66
N LYS A 199 4.59 13.53 12.91
CA LYS A 199 3.68 12.49 13.43
C LYS A 199 2.22 12.71 13.09
N GLY A 200 1.83 13.92 12.69
CA GLY A 200 0.50 14.19 12.17
C GLY A 200 0.39 13.86 10.68
N THR A 201 -0.85 13.69 10.22
CA THR A 201 -1.17 13.52 8.80
C THR A 201 -1.19 14.87 8.11
N LEU A 202 -0.49 15.00 6.98
CA LEU A 202 -0.66 16.13 6.06
C LEU A 202 -1.52 15.70 4.87
N HIS A 203 -2.43 16.56 4.43
CA HIS A 203 -3.31 16.34 3.29
C HIS A 203 -2.99 17.33 2.17
N VAL A 204 -3.26 16.91 0.94
CA VAL A 204 -3.30 17.83 -0.21
C VAL A 204 -4.43 18.83 0.02
N GLY A 205 -4.10 20.12 -0.14
CA GLY A 205 -4.98 21.25 0.17
C GLY A 205 -4.73 21.88 1.54
N ASP A 206 -3.96 21.24 2.42
CA ASP A 206 -3.61 21.84 3.72
C ASP A 206 -2.76 23.09 3.52
N VAL A 207 -3.06 24.11 4.33
CA VAL A 207 -2.26 25.34 4.42
C VAL A 207 -1.30 25.21 5.60
N VAL A 208 -0.01 25.22 5.32
CA VAL A 208 1.05 25.02 6.31
C VAL A 208 1.94 26.25 6.39
N ASN A 209 2.25 26.69 7.61
CA ASN A 209 3.14 27.83 7.83
C ASN A 209 4.59 27.47 7.52
N THR A 210 5.34 28.41 6.95
CA THR A 210 6.78 28.29 6.79
C THR A 210 7.48 28.52 8.13
N GLU A 211 8.62 27.87 8.35
CA GLU A 211 9.45 28.09 9.52
C GLU A 211 10.60 29.04 9.19
N THR A 212 10.78 30.08 9.99
CA THR A 212 11.88 31.03 9.80
C THR A 212 13.15 30.59 10.53
N GLY A 213 14.30 30.99 10.00
CA GLY A 213 15.61 30.79 10.62
C GLY A 213 16.41 29.69 9.93
N ASN A 214 17.73 29.89 9.81
CA ASN A 214 18.57 29.01 9.00
C ASN A 214 18.65 27.58 9.54
N MET A 215 18.49 27.39 10.86
CA MET A 215 18.44 26.08 11.53
C MET A 215 19.61 25.15 11.12
N SER A 216 20.80 25.71 10.91
CA SER A 216 21.93 24.97 10.32
C SER A 216 22.39 23.79 11.17
N ASN A 217 22.66 24.01 12.46
CA ASN A 217 23.08 22.94 13.36
C ASN A 217 22.00 21.84 13.54
N PRO A 218 20.71 22.18 13.78
CA PRO A 218 19.61 21.21 13.72
C PRO A 218 19.56 20.40 12.42
N THR A 219 19.72 21.07 11.28
CA THR A 219 19.69 20.44 9.95
C THR A 219 20.80 19.40 9.82
N MET A 220 22.04 19.77 10.12
CA MET A 220 23.20 18.88 10.05
C MET A 220 23.00 17.66 10.95
N ARG A 221 22.64 17.86 12.22
CA ARG A 221 22.40 16.75 13.16
C ARG A 221 21.29 15.81 12.71
N ALA A 222 20.20 16.34 12.16
CA ALA A 222 19.08 15.52 11.72
C ALA A 222 19.41 14.69 10.48
N VAL A 223 20.10 15.28 9.50
CA VAL A 223 20.50 14.55 8.30
C VAL A 223 21.60 13.54 8.62
N ASP A 224 22.63 13.90 9.39
CA ASP A 224 23.68 12.98 9.83
C ASP A 224 23.11 11.79 10.61
N TYR A 225 22.11 12.03 11.46
CA TYR A 225 21.38 10.98 12.14
C TYR A 225 20.74 9.99 11.15
N ARG A 226 20.03 10.48 10.13
CA ARG A 226 19.39 9.61 9.12
C ARG A 226 20.40 8.88 8.24
N LEU A 227 21.48 9.57 7.84
CA LEU A 227 22.56 8.96 7.07
C LEU A 227 23.23 7.82 7.87
N GLY A 228 23.49 8.04 9.16
CA GLY A 228 24.10 7.04 10.05
C GLY A 228 23.22 5.82 10.36
N LEU A 229 21.90 5.92 10.16
CA LEU A 229 20.98 4.78 10.31
C LEU A 229 20.87 3.90 9.06
N CYS A 230 21.47 4.29 7.94
CA CYS A 230 21.46 3.49 6.72
C CYS A 230 22.47 2.34 6.84
N THR A 231 22.00 1.14 7.19
CA THR A 231 22.83 -0.07 7.36
C THR A 231 22.92 -0.96 6.11
N HIS A 232 22.31 -0.54 4.99
CA HIS A 232 22.22 -1.34 3.77
C HIS A 232 23.57 -1.51 3.05
N TYR A 233 23.80 -2.71 2.51
CA TYR A 233 24.95 -3.04 1.68
C TYR A 233 24.51 -3.79 0.41
N PRO A 234 24.78 -3.28 -0.81
CA PRO A 234 25.46 -2.01 -1.09
C PRO A 234 24.66 -0.79 -0.59
N ALA A 235 25.33 0.35 -0.42
CA ALA A 235 24.70 1.57 0.07
C ALA A 235 23.55 2.01 -0.86
N CYS A 236 22.49 2.59 -0.29
CA CYS A 236 21.36 3.08 -1.06
C CYS A 236 21.79 4.17 -2.05
N THR A 237 21.36 4.01 -3.30
CA THR A 237 21.55 4.93 -4.42
C THR A 237 20.18 5.34 -4.97
N PRO A 238 20.06 6.43 -5.73
CA PRO A 238 18.77 6.86 -6.29
C PRO A 238 18.12 5.82 -7.23
N THR A 239 18.92 4.90 -7.79
CA THR A 239 18.46 3.83 -8.68
C THR A 239 18.26 2.49 -7.96
N HIS A 240 18.83 2.31 -6.77
CA HIS A 240 18.74 1.07 -6.00
C HIS A 240 18.82 1.38 -4.50
N PHE A 241 17.68 1.30 -3.83
CA PHE A 241 17.55 1.61 -2.41
C PHE A 241 16.45 0.75 -1.77
N ASP A 242 16.53 0.58 -0.45
CA ASP A 242 15.47 -0.03 0.34
C ASP A 242 14.33 1.01 0.58
N PRO A 243 13.05 0.69 0.30
CA PRO A 243 11.93 1.61 0.51
C PRO A 243 11.77 2.11 1.96
N GLY A 244 12.26 1.35 2.94
CA GLY A 244 12.30 1.72 4.37
C GLY A 244 13.57 2.46 4.78
N CYS A 245 14.45 2.83 3.83
CA CYS A 245 15.71 3.49 4.15
C CYS A 245 15.49 4.83 4.89
N PRO A 246 16.13 5.05 6.05
CA PRO A 246 16.00 6.30 6.80
C PRO A 246 16.43 7.55 6.03
N ARG A 247 17.24 7.41 4.97
CA ARG A 247 17.67 8.52 4.11
C ARG A 247 16.56 9.09 3.23
N ILE A 248 15.44 8.39 3.10
CA ILE A 248 14.30 8.86 2.33
C ILE A 248 13.58 9.95 3.13
N LEU A 249 13.36 11.09 2.49
CA LEU A 249 12.49 12.16 2.97
C LEU A 249 11.26 12.26 2.07
N LEU A 250 10.09 12.25 2.70
CA LEU A 250 8.82 12.59 2.06
C LEU A 250 8.61 14.09 2.21
N ILE A 251 8.56 14.82 1.11
CA ILE A 251 8.57 16.28 1.10
C ILE A 251 7.29 16.79 0.43
N PRO A 252 6.49 17.64 1.11
CA PRO A 252 5.41 18.39 0.50
C PRO A 252 5.85 19.18 -0.74
N VAL A 253 5.11 18.99 -1.83
CA VAL A 253 5.18 19.81 -3.04
C VAL A 253 4.13 20.90 -2.91
N TYR A 254 4.53 22.15 -3.14
CA TYR A 254 3.60 23.27 -3.10
C TYR A 254 3.58 24.01 -4.43
N ARG A 255 2.41 24.57 -4.74
CA ARG A 255 2.26 25.58 -5.78
C ARG A 255 2.37 26.95 -5.12
N GLU A 256 2.99 27.90 -5.81
CA GLU A 256 3.22 29.26 -5.32
C GLU A 256 1.95 29.86 -4.72
N ASN A 257 2.07 30.34 -3.48
CA ASN A 257 1.03 31.08 -2.77
C ASN A 257 1.40 32.57 -2.72
N TYR A 258 0.38 33.42 -2.57
CA TYR A 258 0.51 34.88 -2.51
C TYR A 258 1.68 35.36 -1.63
N GLU A 259 2.53 36.19 -2.24
CA GLU A 259 3.60 36.89 -1.55
C GLU A 259 3.04 37.97 -0.61
N ALA A 260 3.45 37.94 0.66
CA ALA A 260 3.28 39.09 1.55
C ALA A 260 4.66 39.69 1.81
N ASN A 261 4.96 40.84 1.19
CA ASN A 261 6.24 41.54 1.30
C ASN A 261 7.46 40.69 0.86
N GLY A 262 7.31 39.88 -0.20
CA GLY A 262 8.39 39.04 -0.74
C GLY A 262 8.74 37.80 0.08
N GLN A 263 8.01 37.53 1.17
CA GLN A 263 8.13 36.30 1.95
C GLN A 263 6.85 35.47 1.84
N ILE A 264 7.01 34.17 1.57
CA ILE A 264 5.91 33.20 1.60
C ILE A 264 5.75 32.78 3.06
N LYS A 265 4.66 33.19 3.71
CA LYS A 265 4.40 32.83 5.12
C LYS A 265 3.74 31.47 5.28
N ASN A 266 3.02 31.03 4.26
CA ASN A 266 2.35 29.75 4.23
C ASN A 266 2.34 29.19 2.81
N ILE A 267 2.29 27.87 2.72
CA ILE A 267 2.19 27.12 1.48
C ILE A 267 0.91 26.29 1.48
N THR A 268 0.38 26.01 0.29
CA THR A 268 -0.72 25.08 0.10
C THR A 268 -0.14 23.80 -0.48
N ILE A 269 -0.32 22.68 0.22
CA ILE A 269 0.19 21.39 -0.23
C ILE A 269 -0.55 20.99 -1.51
N SER A 270 0.19 20.82 -2.60
CA SER A 270 -0.33 20.37 -3.90
C SER A 270 -0.07 18.88 -4.13
N GLY A 271 0.85 18.28 -3.38
CA GLY A 271 1.18 16.87 -3.43
C GLY A 271 2.41 16.57 -2.59
N PHE A 272 3.02 15.41 -2.83
CA PHE A 272 4.17 14.94 -2.08
C PHE A 272 5.16 14.25 -3.02
N ALA A 273 6.43 14.38 -2.71
CA ALA A 273 7.55 13.80 -3.46
C ALA A 273 8.51 13.08 -2.51
N ALA A 274 9.24 12.09 -3.01
CA ALA A 274 10.26 11.38 -2.26
C ALA A 274 11.66 11.74 -2.76
N PHE A 275 12.57 11.99 -1.83
CA PHE A 275 13.97 12.27 -2.11
C PHE A 275 14.87 11.38 -1.26
N LEU A 276 15.87 10.77 -1.88
CA LEU A 276 16.95 10.10 -1.18
C LEU A 276 18.02 11.12 -0.82
N VAL A 277 18.16 11.44 0.45
CA VAL A 277 19.13 12.43 0.93
C VAL A 277 20.55 11.91 0.79
N ASP A 278 21.41 12.75 0.24
CA ASP A 278 22.83 12.46 0.04
C ASP A 278 23.68 13.04 1.17
N HIS A 279 23.67 14.36 1.33
CA HIS A 279 24.46 15.06 2.33
C HIS A 279 23.90 16.46 2.66
N VAL A 280 24.47 17.07 3.71
CA VAL A 280 24.35 18.51 3.99
C VAL A 280 25.67 19.17 3.63
N ALA A 281 25.64 20.20 2.79
CA ALA A 281 26.83 20.99 2.47
C ALA A 281 26.91 22.24 3.36
N GLY A 282 28.08 22.40 4.00
CA GLY A 282 28.41 23.53 4.85
C GLY A 282 27.84 23.45 6.28
N GLN A 283 28.25 24.43 7.09
CA GLN A 283 27.69 24.69 8.41
C GLN A 283 27.66 26.21 8.66
N GLY A 284 26.77 26.69 9.53
CA GLY A 284 26.67 28.11 9.86
C GLY A 284 25.77 28.85 8.89
N THR A 285 26.34 29.63 7.96
CA THR A 285 25.56 30.35 6.93
C THR A 285 25.35 29.54 5.65
N GLU A 286 26.14 28.48 5.46
CA GLU A 286 25.95 27.48 4.42
C GLU A 286 25.33 26.24 5.06
N SER A 287 24.14 25.84 4.62
CA SER A 287 23.40 24.74 5.24
C SER A 287 22.42 24.14 4.24
N ASN A 288 22.97 23.66 3.13
CA ASN A 288 22.20 23.16 2.01
C ASN A 288 21.96 21.66 2.16
N ILE A 289 20.72 21.21 2.02
CA ILE A 289 20.42 19.77 1.97
C ILE A 289 20.31 19.36 0.50
N TYR A 290 21.06 18.34 0.09
CA TYR A 290 20.96 17.77 -1.25
C TYR A 290 20.32 16.38 -1.20
N GLY A 291 19.38 16.12 -2.10
CA GLY A 291 18.76 14.82 -2.24
C GLY A 291 18.33 14.54 -3.66
N SER A 292 18.43 13.28 -4.07
CA SER A 292 18.03 12.84 -5.41
C SER A 292 16.56 12.49 -5.44
N PHE A 293 15.85 12.97 -6.45
CA PHE A 293 14.45 12.63 -6.64
C PHE A 293 14.29 11.15 -7.00
N ILE A 294 13.44 10.45 -6.26
CA ILE A 294 13.23 9.01 -6.42
C ILE A 294 11.75 8.69 -6.62
N ARG A 295 11.49 7.56 -7.28
CA ARG A 295 10.15 7.00 -7.36
C ARG A 295 9.93 6.09 -6.17
N LEU A 296 8.87 6.31 -5.40
CA LEU A 296 8.56 5.51 -4.22
C LEU A 296 7.06 5.20 -4.19
N VAL A 297 6.73 3.96 -3.85
CA VAL A 297 5.37 3.57 -3.46
C VAL A 297 5.32 3.51 -1.95
N ALA A 298 4.61 4.45 -1.32
CA ALA A 298 4.50 4.57 0.13
C ALA A 298 3.09 4.25 0.63
N ASP A 299 3.01 3.98 1.93
CA ASP A 299 1.74 3.90 2.63
C ASP A 299 1.16 5.31 2.81
N GLY A 300 -0.08 5.51 2.35
CA GLY A 300 -0.76 6.78 2.44
C GLY A 300 -2.15 6.70 1.81
N GLU A 301 -2.97 7.71 2.08
CA GLU A 301 -4.25 7.84 1.39
C GLU A 301 -3.98 8.29 -0.04
N THR A 302 -4.71 7.71 -1.00
CA THR A 302 -4.56 8.03 -2.42
C THR A 302 -5.85 8.51 -3.02
N SER A 303 -5.72 9.38 -4.03
CA SER A 303 -6.83 9.87 -4.81
C SER A 303 -6.54 9.71 -6.30
N SER A 304 -7.55 9.28 -7.07
CA SER A 304 -7.42 9.09 -8.52
C SER A 304 -7.21 10.40 -9.29
N GLY A 305 -7.63 11.53 -8.71
CA GLY A 305 -7.41 12.88 -9.26
C GLY A 305 -6.08 13.52 -8.86
N GLN A 306 -5.28 12.85 -8.02
CA GLN A 306 -4.05 13.43 -7.50
C GLN A 306 -2.90 13.32 -8.50
N ALA A 307 -2.19 14.44 -8.69
CA ALA A 307 -1.02 14.52 -9.55
C ALA A 307 0.12 13.61 -9.06
N ASP A 308 0.90 13.08 -10.02
CA ASP A 308 2.06 12.24 -9.76
C ASP A 308 3.32 13.10 -9.63
N TYR A 309 3.79 13.29 -8.40
CA TYR A 309 5.09 13.91 -8.11
C TYR A 309 6.13 12.86 -7.70
N GLY A 310 6.05 11.63 -8.22
CA GLY A 310 6.99 10.54 -7.95
C GLY A 310 6.73 9.74 -6.68
N LEU A 311 5.94 10.27 -5.75
CA LEU A 311 5.39 9.50 -4.63
C LEU A 311 4.01 8.96 -4.98
N LEU A 312 3.90 7.65 -5.08
CA LEU A 312 2.65 6.94 -5.32
C LEU A 312 2.21 6.20 -4.06
N GLY A 313 0.92 5.91 -3.95
CA GLY A 313 0.41 4.97 -2.97
C GLY A 313 -0.34 3.83 -3.64
N ALA A 314 -0.37 2.69 -2.97
CA ALA A 314 -1.07 1.50 -3.41
C ALA A 314 -2.48 1.45 -2.80
N LYS A 315 -3.48 1.05 -3.60
CA LYS A 315 -4.85 0.83 -3.10
C LYS A 315 -5.53 -0.30 -3.85
N LEU A 316 -6.29 -1.14 -3.13
CA LEU A 316 -7.21 -2.09 -3.74
C LEU A 316 -8.35 -1.34 -4.46
N ILE A 317 -8.59 -1.70 -5.71
CA ILE A 317 -9.62 -1.09 -6.57
C ILE A 317 -10.68 -2.10 -7.03
N GLU A 318 -10.44 -3.39 -6.85
CA GLU A 318 -11.38 -4.49 -7.08
C GLU A 318 -11.03 -5.69 -6.19
#